data_AF-A0A8J8SXX8-F1
#
_entry.id   AF-A0A8J8SXX8-F1
#
_cell.length_a   1.000
_cell.length_b   1.000
_cell.length_c   1.000
_cell.angle_alpha   90.00
_cell.angle_beta   90.00
_cell.angle_gamma   90.00
#
_symmetry.space_group_name_H-M   'P 1'
#
loop_
_entity.id
_entity.type
_entity.pdbx_description
1 polymer ?
#
loop_
_entity_poly.entity_id
_entity_poly.type
_entity_poly.pdbx_seq_one_letter_code
_entity_poly.pdbx_strand_id
1 'polypeptide(L)' 'MERQFNLQVIAQDMKDQFTHDTAASTLSKCTKDCFLSLKTAQLLPTEERCLRNCFVKSLEFSEFFENETRYFLRNQ' A
#
# COMPACT_ATOMS: atom_id res chain seq x y z
N MET A 1 26.02 4.10 28.40
CA MET A 1 26.08 3.95 26.94
C MET A 1 24.72 4.28 26.39
N GLU A 2 24.56 5.51 25.90
CA GLU A 2 23.33 5.98 25.29
C GLU A 2 23.07 5.15 24.03
N ARG A 3 21.88 4.54 23.95
CA ARG A 3 21.42 3.88 22.73
C ARG A 3 21.16 5.00 21.73
N GLN A 4 22.16 5.36 20.93
CA GLN A 4 21.94 6.13 19.71
C GLN A 4 21.09 5.25 18.82
N PHE A 5 19.77 5.40 18.92
CA PHE A 5 18.87 4.83 17.94
C PHE A 5 19.20 5.52 16.62
N ASN A 6 19.79 4.77 15.71
CA ASN A 6 20.09 5.27 14.39
C ASN A 6 18.77 5.65 13.72
N LEU A 7 18.51 6.95 13.61
CA LEU A 7 17.28 7.50 13.04
C LEU A 7 17.00 6.94 11.63
N GLN A 8 18.04 6.56 10.88
CA GLN A 8 17.87 5.89 9.59
C GLN A 8 17.28 4.49 9.72
N VAL A 9 17.65 3.74 10.76
CA VAL A 9 17.09 2.40 11.02
C VAL A 9 15.62 2.51 11.44
N ILE A 10 15.27 3.45 12.32
CA ILE A 10 13.87 3.68 12.71
C ILE A 10 13.04 4.12 11.49
N ALA A 11 13.56 5.03 10.67
CA ALA A 11 12.85 5.49 9.48
C ALA A 11 12.65 4.35 8.45
N GLN A 12 13.63 3.45 8.34
CA GLN A 12 13.53 2.28 7.48
C GLN A 12 12.49 1.28 8.01
N ASP A 13 12.53 0.95 9.31
CA ASP A 13 11.55 0.06 9.95
C ASP A 13 10.12 0.62 9.85
N MET A 14 9.95 1.93 10.06
CA MET A 14 8.67 2.61 9.90
C MET A 14 8.18 2.55 8.45
N LYS A 15 9.08 2.75 7.47
CA LYS A 15 8.74 2.65 6.04
C LYS A 15 8.34 1.23 5.66
N ASP A 16 9.04 0.22 6.18
CA ASP A 16 8.77 -1.18 5.87
C ASP A 16 7.44 -1.64 6.48
N GLN A 17 7.15 -1.25 7.73
CA GLN A 17 5.84 -1.46 8.35
C GLN A 17 4.73 -0.74 7.59
N PHE A 18 4.94 0.51 7.20
CA PHE A 18 3.95 1.27 6.45
C PHE A 18 3.69 0.65 5.07
N THR A 19 4.73 0.19 4.38
CA THR A 19 4.61 -0.48 3.08
C THR A 19 3.82 -1.79 3.22
N HIS A 20 4.06 -2.56 4.28
CA HIS A 20 3.30 -3.77 4.59
C HIS A 20 1.83 -3.49 4.92
N ASP A 21 1.56 -2.50 5.77
CA ASP A 21 0.20 -2.10 6.12
C ASP A 21 -0.56 -1.55 4.90
N THR A 22 0.12 -0.79 4.04
CA THR A 22 -0.46 -0.26 2.80
C THR A 22 -0.76 -1.39 1.82
N ALA A 23 0.13 -2.39 1.70
CA ALA A 23 -0.09 -3.57 0.87
C ALA A 23 -1.25 -4.43 1.38
N ALA A 24 -1.33 -4.68 2.69
CA ALA A 24 -2.41 -5.43 3.32
C ALA A 24 -3.76 -4.71 3.21
N SER A 25 -3.77 -3.40 3.46
CA SER A 25 -4.91 -2.50 3.26
C SER A 25 -5.42 -2.54 1.83
N THR A 26 -4.50 -2.39 0.86
CA THR A 26 -4.81 -2.42 -0.57
C THR A 26 -5.35 -3.78 -0.98
N LEU A 27 -4.72 -4.87 -0.54
CA LEU A 27 -5.19 -6.23 -0.79
C LEU A 27 -6.62 -6.42 -0.26
N SER A 28 -6.87 -6.07 1.01
CA SER A 28 -8.21 -6.21 1.62
C SER A 28 -9.27 -5.38 0.89
N LYS A 29 -8.93 -4.15 0.48
CA LYS A 29 -9.84 -3.27 -0.26
C LYS A 29 -10.14 -3.84 -1.64
N CYS A 30 -9.11 -4.19 -2.39
CA CYS A 30 -9.25 -4.71 -3.74
C CYS A 30 -9.97 -6.05 -3.78
N THR A 31 -9.71 -6.97 -2.83
CA THR A 31 -10.46 -8.23 -2.75
C THR A 31 -11.92 -7.99 -2.42
N LYS A 32 -12.23 -7.05 -1.53
CA LYS A 32 -13.62 -6.72 -1.16
C LYS A 32 -14.40 -6.14 -2.34
N ASP A 33 -13.77 -5.26 -3.12
CA ASP A 33 -14.43 -4.57 -4.24
C ASP A 33 -14.51 -5.43 -5.50
N CYS A 34 -13.59 -6.40 -5.67
CA CYS A 34 -13.46 -7.18 -6.91
C CYS A 34 -13.96 -8.62 -6.81
N PHE A 35 -14.04 -9.23 -5.62
CA PHE A 35 -14.56 -10.60 -5.50
C PHE A 35 -16.09 -10.58 -5.58
N LEU A 36 -16.62 -11.27 -6.56
CA LEU A 36 -18.06 -11.37 -6.81
C LEU A 36 -18.61 -12.72 -6.34
N SER A 37 -17.79 -13.78 -6.33
CA SER A 37 -18.23 -15.13 -6.00
C SER A 37 -17.12 -15.99 -5.38
N LEU A 38 -17.36 -16.51 -4.18
CA LEU A 38 -16.46 -17.48 -3.50
C LEU A 38 -16.72 -18.94 -3.90
N LYS A 39 -17.40 -19.18 -5.02
CA LYS A 39 -17.82 -20.54 -5.45
C LYS A 39 -16.68 -21.39 -6.01
N THR A 40 -15.56 -20.77 -6.40
CA THR A 40 -14.42 -21.43 -7.04
C THR A 40 -13.13 -20.99 -6.38
N ALA A 41 -12.16 -21.91 -6.27
CA ALA A 41 -10.82 -21.58 -5.76
C ALA A 41 -9.97 -20.79 -6.79
N GLN A 42 -10.52 -20.54 -7.98
CA GLN A 42 -9.88 -19.79 -9.06
C GLN A 42 -10.62 -18.47 -9.26
N LEU A 43 -9.84 -17.42 -9.52
CA LEU A 43 -10.34 -16.11 -9.91
C LEU A 43 -11.02 -16.18 -11.27
N LEU A 44 -12.18 -15.55 -11.40
CA LEU A 44 -12.77 -15.32 -12.70
C LEU A 44 -11.94 -14.27 -13.46
N PRO A 45 -11.89 -14.32 -14.81
CA PRO A 45 -11.15 -13.33 -15.60
C PRO A 45 -11.55 -11.87 -15.31
N THR A 46 -12.81 -11.65 -14.93
CA THR A 46 -13.34 -10.34 -14.52
C THR A 46 -12.80 -9.89 -13.16
N GLU A 47 -12.70 -10.80 -12.20
CA GLU A 47 -12.18 -10.54 -10.86
C GLU A 47 -10.67 -10.25 -10.93
N GLU A 48 -9.92 -11.04 -11.71
CA GLU A 48 -8.49 -10.83 -11.95
C GLU A 48 -8.21 -9.44 -12.55
N ARG A 49 -8.97 -9.05 -13.58
CA ARG A 49 -8.83 -7.73 -14.21
C ARG A 49 -9.18 -6.60 -13.25
N CYS A 50 -10.22 -6.78 -12.43
CA CYS A 50 -10.60 -5.81 -11.41
C CYS A 50 -9.49 -5.63 -10.37
N LEU A 51 -8.96 -6.74 -9.81
CA LEU A 51 -7.88 -6.70 -8.83
C LEU A 51 -6.67 -5.95 -9.37
N ARG A 52 -6.22 -6.31 -10.59
CA ARG A 52 -5.05 -5.68 -11.21
C ARG A 52 -5.23 -4.17 -11.36
N ASN A 53 -6.41 -3.73 -11.81
CA ASN A 53 -6.72 -2.30 -11.93
C ASN A 53 -6.78 -1.60 -10.56
N CYS A 54 -7.33 -2.25 -9.55
CA CYS A 54 -7.42 -1.71 -8.20
C CYS A 54 -6.04 -1.55 -7.56
N PHE A 55 -5.15 -2.52 -7.73
CA PHE A 55 -3.76 -2.44 -7.26
C PHE A 55 -2.99 -1.31 -7.93
N VAL A 56 -3.05 -1.20 -9.27
CA VAL A 56 -2.36 -0.12 -10.01
C VAL A 56 -2.81 1.25 -9.52
N LYS A 57 -4.12 1.49 -9.41
CA LYS A 57 -4.65 2.78 -8.93
C LYS A 57 -4.26 3.08 -7.49
N SER A 58 -4.17 2.06 -6.64
CA SER A 58 -3.80 2.25 -5.23
C SER A 58 -2.31 2.58 -5.09
N LEU A 59 -1.45 2.01 -5.94
CA LEU A 59 -0.03 2.36 -6.01
C LEU A 59 0.19 3.79 -6.53
N GLU A 60 -0.48 4.16 -7.63
CA GLU A 60 -0.44 5.52 -8.19
C GLU A 60 -0.88 6.57 -7.14
N PHE A 61 -1.92 6.26 -6.36
CA PHE A 61 -2.37 7.12 -5.27
C PHE A 61 -1.34 7.25 -4.14
N SER A 62 -0.69 6.14 -3.76
CA SER A 62 0.34 6.14 -2.72
C SER A 62 1.55 7.00 -3.12
N GLU A 63 1.99 6.88 -4.38
CA GLU A 63 3.11 7.67 -4.91
C GLU A 63 2.77 9.17 -4.95
N PHE A 64 1.57 9.51 -5.43
CA PHE A 64 1.08 10.89 -5.41
C PHE A 64 1.03 11.45 -3.99
N PHE A 65 0.46 10.70 -3.04
CA PHE A 65 0.37 11.12 -1.64
C PHE A 65 1.74 11.33 -1.00
N GLU A 66 2.70 10.43 -1.23
CA GLU A 66 4.07 10.59 -0.74
C GLU A 66 4.74 11.85 -1.30
N ASN A 67 4.55 12.13 -2.59
CA ASN A 67 5.13 13.30 -3.24
C ASN A 67 4.54 14.60 -2.69
N GLU A 68 3.22 14.67 -2.52
CA GLU A 68 2.53 15.82 -1.92
C GLU A 68 2.93 16.02 -0.46
N THR A 69 3.04 14.94 0.32
CA THR A 69 3.46 15.01 1.72
C THR A 69 4.90 15.49 1.83
N ARG A 70 5.81 15.00 0.98
CA ARG A 70 7.20 15.49 0.92
C ARG A 70 7.27 16.96 0.51
N TYR A 71 6.47 17.39 -0.46
CA TYR A 71 6.39 18.79 -0.87
C TYR A 71 5.93 19.69 0.28
N PHE A 72 4.88 19.28 1.00
CA PHE A 72 4.36 20.01 2.15
C PHE A 72 5.38 20.13 3.28
N LEU A 73 6.04 19.03 3.66
CA LEU A 73 7.06 19.03 4.72
C LEU A 73 8.29 19.87 4.38
N ARG A 74 8.64 20.00 3.10
CA ARG A 74 9.79 20.79 2.64
C ARG A 74 9.52 22.30 2.60
N ASN A 75 8.26 22.69 2.55
CA ASN A 75 7.82 24.09 2.40
C ASN A 75 7.13 24.65 3.66
N GLN A 76 7.20 23.93 4.78
CA GLN A 76 7.01 24.49 6.12
C GLN A 76 8.33 25.04 6.66
#